data_AF-A0A0J9W3W3-F1
#
_entry.id   AF-A0A0J9W3W3-F1
#
_cell.length_a   1.000
_cell.length_b   1.000
_cell.length_c   1.000
_cell.angle_alpha   90.00
_cell.angle_beta   90.00
_cell.angle_gamma   90.00
#
_symmetry.space_group_name_H-M   'P 1'
#
loop_
_entity.id
_entity.type
_entity.pdbx_description
1 polymer ?
#
loop_
_entity_poly.entity_id
_entity_poly.type
_entity_poly.pdbx_seq_one_letter_code
_entity_poly.pdbx_strand_id
1 'polypeptide(L)'
;MARNNEIYNFNNFIDGNDKLNRSNLSTFYLSYFDTECVNIEISNDYCSQDTNWITLPPRLWELYRKFERNLKLIWDDKKKVYDDWETNKEKLCSYLKYWIYDRLISEKVTDNHFSKFFKLWDKRKIKKCSNCDCEFKIKSFSEVKQLKKTYDYSLFLKEYKNTSKINNQISNKKYCKYIENAKAIYSTYEHRCKTNFSEYCKEFNKYVLPHVKYKDSRIYNVVQEDEVTAEDEDTKKGEDDLAISCKPDSTYDRDLEEGIYI
;
A
#
# COMPACT_ATOMS: atom_id res chain seq x y z
N MET A 1 -0.39 3.36 28.29
CA MET A 1 -0.98 4.21 27.21
C MET A 1 -0.16 4.01 25.95
N ALA A 2 -0.70 3.36 24.92
CA ALA A 2 0.04 3.13 23.67
C ALA A 2 0.25 4.46 22.92
N ARG A 3 1.47 4.72 22.44
CA ARG A 3 1.79 5.89 21.60
C ARG A 3 1.02 5.78 20.28
N ASN A 4 -0.09 6.50 20.16
CA ASN A 4 -0.93 6.58 18.94
C ASN A 4 -0.26 7.29 17.73
N ASN A 5 1.07 7.37 17.66
CA ASN A 5 1.81 8.15 16.65
C ASN A 5 2.78 7.32 15.79
N GLU A 6 2.81 6.00 15.93
CA GLU A 6 3.64 5.17 15.05
C GLU A 6 3.05 5.10 13.65
N ILE A 7 3.88 5.38 12.65
CA ILE A 7 3.53 5.25 11.23
C ILE A 7 4.02 3.88 10.79
N TYR A 8 3.09 3.03 10.39
CA TYR A 8 3.41 1.76 9.73
C TYR A 8 3.26 1.90 8.22
N ASN A 9 4.24 1.39 7.51
CA ASN A 9 4.32 1.38 6.06
C ASN A 9 4.43 -0.05 5.52
N PHE A 10 4.44 -0.18 4.20
CA PHE A 10 4.48 -1.49 3.56
C PHE A 10 5.67 -2.35 3.99
N ASN A 11 6.85 -1.73 4.17
CA ASN A 11 8.06 -2.43 4.61
C ASN A 11 7.90 -3.06 6.00
N ASN A 12 7.10 -2.45 6.89
CA ASN A 12 6.79 -3.05 8.18
C ASN A 12 5.95 -4.32 8.05
N PHE A 13 5.10 -4.43 7.03
CA PHE A 13 4.17 -5.56 6.88
C PHE A 13 4.81 -6.78 6.22
N ILE A 14 5.77 -6.57 5.33
CA ILE A 14 6.49 -7.66 4.65
C ILE A 14 7.61 -8.27 5.50
N ASP A 15 8.06 -7.57 6.56
CA ASP A 15 9.10 -8.06 7.46
C ASP A 15 8.66 -9.33 8.22
N GLY A 16 9.25 -10.46 7.83
CA GLY A 16 8.86 -11.78 8.29
C GLY A 16 7.45 -12.21 7.85
N ASN A 17 6.98 -11.72 6.70
CA ASN A 17 5.72 -12.14 6.06
C ASN A 17 5.96 -12.56 4.60
N ASP A 18 6.30 -13.83 4.40
CA ASP A 18 6.63 -14.37 3.08
C ASP A 18 5.50 -14.27 2.06
N LYS A 19 4.23 -14.41 2.51
CA LYS A 19 3.07 -14.35 1.61
C LYS A 19 2.91 -12.94 1.05
N LEU A 20 2.93 -11.91 1.90
CA LEU A 20 2.88 -10.53 1.43
C LEU A 20 4.09 -10.21 0.57
N ASN A 21 5.30 -10.57 1.02
CA ASN A 21 6.55 -10.27 0.32
C ASN A 21 6.62 -10.85 -1.11
N ARG A 22 5.95 -11.98 -1.37
CA ARG A 22 5.91 -12.62 -2.70
C ARG A 22 4.80 -12.13 -3.62
N SER A 23 3.96 -11.20 -3.18
CA SER A 23 2.87 -10.68 -4.02
C SER A 23 3.39 -9.85 -5.21
N ASN A 24 2.57 -9.73 -6.25
CA ASN A 24 2.87 -8.81 -7.36
C ASN A 24 3.02 -7.37 -6.86
N LEU A 25 2.18 -6.95 -5.90
CA LEU A 25 2.28 -5.63 -5.29
C LEU A 25 3.64 -5.41 -4.64
N SER A 26 4.18 -6.39 -3.90
CA SER A 26 5.54 -6.30 -3.33
C SER A 26 6.60 -6.08 -4.40
N THR A 27 6.53 -6.87 -5.48
CA THR A 27 7.45 -6.76 -6.61
C THR A 27 7.41 -5.35 -7.19
N PHE A 28 6.22 -4.81 -7.47
CA PHE A 28 6.09 -3.44 -7.98
C PHE A 28 6.57 -2.39 -6.98
N TYR A 29 6.16 -2.53 -5.71
CA TYR A 29 6.49 -1.56 -4.67
C TYR A 29 8.01 -1.43 -4.46
N LEU A 30 8.72 -2.56 -4.34
CA LEU A 30 10.14 -2.60 -4.00
C LEU A 30 11.05 -2.45 -5.23
N SER A 31 10.74 -3.16 -6.32
CA SER A 31 11.69 -3.35 -7.42
C SER A 31 11.45 -2.44 -8.63
N TYR A 32 10.27 -1.81 -8.72
CA TYR A 32 9.93 -0.96 -9.87
C TYR A 32 9.60 0.47 -9.44
N PHE A 33 8.67 0.63 -8.51
CA PHE A 33 8.16 1.94 -8.16
C PHE A 33 9.13 2.76 -7.34
N ASP A 34 9.86 2.13 -6.42
CA ASP A 34 10.84 2.83 -5.59
C ASP A 34 12.25 2.90 -6.20
N THR A 35 12.46 2.29 -7.37
CA THR A 35 13.73 2.37 -8.09
C THR A 35 14.11 3.82 -8.33
N GLU A 36 15.35 4.17 -8.04
CA GLU A 36 15.86 5.53 -8.19
C GLU A 36 15.82 6.01 -9.64
N CYS A 37 15.71 7.32 -9.84
CA CYS A 37 15.84 7.94 -11.14
C CYS A 37 17.32 8.20 -11.49
N VAL A 38 18.15 7.14 -11.51
CA VAL A 38 19.56 7.18 -11.93
C VAL A 38 19.72 6.57 -13.33
N ASN A 39 20.83 6.90 -13.99
CA ASN A 39 21.17 6.62 -15.39
C ASN A 39 21.03 5.14 -15.83
N ILE A 40 19.81 4.69 -16.09
CA ILE A 40 19.48 3.39 -16.73
C ILE A 40 18.50 3.69 -17.87
N GLU A 41 18.60 3.01 -19.01
CA GLU A 41 17.80 3.27 -20.23
C GLU A 41 16.27 3.38 -19.98
N ILE A 42 15.71 2.63 -19.02
CA ILE A 42 14.28 2.73 -18.65
C ILE A 42 14.00 3.96 -17.77
N SER A 43 14.93 4.32 -16.89
CA SER A 43 14.83 5.46 -15.99
C SER A 43 15.05 6.79 -16.74
N ASN A 44 16.01 6.83 -17.67
CA ASN A 44 16.42 8.03 -18.39
C ASN A 44 15.36 8.64 -19.30
N ASP A 45 14.57 7.81 -19.99
CA ASP A 45 13.54 8.30 -20.92
C ASP A 45 12.30 8.84 -20.18
N TYR A 46 11.98 8.31 -18.99
CA TYR A 46 10.70 8.57 -18.32
C TYR A 46 10.82 9.43 -17.06
N CYS A 47 11.95 9.37 -16.35
CA CYS A 47 12.25 10.29 -15.26
C CYS A 47 12.55 11.66 -15.86
N SER A 48 11.66 12.63 -15.63
CA SER A 48 11.83 13.97 -16.17
C SER A 48 13.09 14.63 -15.60
N GLN A 49 13.97 15.11 -16.47
CA GLN A 49 15.09 16.02 -16.13
C GLN A 49 14.63 17.45 -15.83
N ASP A 50 13.33 17.72 -15.99
CA ASP A 50 12.72 19.03 -15.75
C ASP A 50 12.70 19.30 -14.25
N THR A 51 13.54 20.22 -13.79
CA THR A 51 13.67 20.59 -12.38
C THR A 51 12.69 21.69 -11.96
N ASN A 52 11.77 22.12 -12.83
CA ASN A 52 10.81 23.19 -12.53
C ASN A 52 9.65 22.70 -11.66
N TRP A 53 9.99 22.19 -10.47
CA TRP A 53 9.09 21.82 -9.37
C TRP A 53 9.21 22.81 -8.23
N ILE A 54 9.45 24.10 -8.53
CA ILE A 54 9.71 25.17 -7.54
C ILE A 54 8.61 25.23 -6.46
N THR A 55 7.41 24.72 -6.76
CA THR A 55 6.30 24.64 -5.80
C THR A 55 6.48 23.55 -4.73
N LEU A 56 7.29 22.53 -4.96
CA LEU A 56 7.55 21.42 -4.03
C LEU A 56 8.88 21.61 -3.28
N PRO A 57 8.93 21.23 -1.99
CA PRO A 57 10.19 21.21 -1.26
C PRO A 57 11.17 20.20 -1.89
N PRO A 58 12.50 20.50 -1.93
CA PRO A 58 13.49 19.66 -2.58
C PRO A 58 13.47 18.18 -2.18
N ARG A 59 13.18 17.90 -0.90
CA ARG A 59 13.07 16.52 -0.39
C ARG A 59 11.99 15.66 -1.06
N LEU A 60 10.99 16.27 -1.73
CA LEU A 60 9.92 15.54 -2.42
C LEU A 60 10.17 15.38 -3.92
N TRP A 61 11.24 15.97 -4.45
CA TRP A 61 11.51 15.96 -5.88
C TRP A 61 11.74 14.55 -6.42
N GLU A 62 12.49 13.72 -5.70
CA GLU A 62 12.74 12.35 -6.13
C GLU A 62 11.46 11.51 -6.11
N LEU A 63 10.67 11.59 -5.04
CA LEU A 63 9.38 10.92 -4.95
C LEU A 63 8.45 11.34 -6.10
N TYR A 64 8.42 12.63 -6.42
CA TYR A 64 7.63 13.15 -7.54
C TYR A 64 8.11 12.61 -8.89
N ARG A 65 9.43 12.54 -9.12
CA ARG A 65 9.99 11.94 -10.33
C ARG A 65 9.62 10.47 -10.47
N LYS A 66 9.77 9.68 -9.39
CA LYS A 66 9.40 8.26 -9.35
C LYS A 66 7.91 8.09 -9.67
N PHE A 67 7.05 8.89 -9.04
CA PHE A 67 5.62 8.91 -9.31
C PHE A 67 5.28 9.20 -10.78
N GLU A 68 5.82 10.30 -11.35
CA GLU A 68 5.59 10.67 -12.74
C GLU A 68 6.10 9.59 -13.71
N ARG A 69 7.29 9.02 -13.46
CA ARG A 69 7.85 7.91 -14.24
C ARG A 69 6.94 6.70 -14.21
N ASN A 70 6.59 6.21 -13.02
CA ASN A 70 5.83 4.98 -12.85
C ASN A 70 4.48 5.09 -13.56
N LEU A 71 3.83 6.25 -13.45
CA LEU A 71 2.59 6.49 -14.14
C LEU A 71 2.79 6.47 -15.66
N LYS A 72 3.78 7.16 -16.23
CA LYS A 72 4.00 7.07 -17.69
C LYS A 72 4.24 5.64 -18.18
N LEU A 73 5.02 4.86 -17.43
CA LEU A 73 5.35 3.48 -17.79
C LEU A 73 4.12 2.56 -17.82
N ILE A 74 3.16 2.72 -16.90
CA ILE A 74 1.94 1.88 -16.91
C ILE A 74 1.08 2.17 -18.17
N TRP A 75 1.13 3.39 -18.72
CA TRP A 75 0.34 3.78 -19.91
C TRP A 75 1.17 3.85 -21.19
N ASP A 76 2.39 3.32 -21.20
CA ASP A 76 3.19 3.19 -22.41
C ASP A 76 3.00 1.81 -23.06
N ASP A 77 2.16 1.76 -24.10
CA ASP A 77 1.88 0.53 -24.84
C ASP A 77 3.07 0.00 -25.64
N LYS A 78 4.14 0.80 -25.83
CA LYS A 78 5.35 0.38 -26.56
C LYS A 78 6.34 -0.30 -25.62
N LYS A 79 6.40 0.10 -24.35
CA LYS A 79 7.34 -0.46 -23.36
C LYS A 79 6.61 -1.39 -22.38
N LYS A 80 6.84 -2.70 -22.55
CA LYS A 80 6.27 -3.78 -21.74
C LYS A 80 7.00 -4.03 -20.42
N VAL A 81 7.44 -2.97 -19.73
CA VAL A 81 8.30 -3.09 -18.52
C VAL A 81 7.61 -3.90 -17.41
N TYR A 82 6.29 -3.83 -17.35
CA TYR A 82 5.48 -4.45 -16.30
C TYR A 82 4.78 -5.73 -16.73
N ASP A 83 4.71 -6.03 -18.03
CA ASP A 83 3.89 -7.11 -18.61
C ASP A 83 4.25 -8.50 -18.05
N ASP A 84 5.51 -8.70 -17.68
CA ASP A 84 5.99 -9.93 -17.04
C ASP A 84 5.30 -10.23 -15.71
N TRP A 85 4.78 -9.20 -15.04
CA TRP A 85 4.16 -9.26 -13.71
C TRP A 85 2.69 -8.87 -13.75
N GLU A 86 2.28 -7.86 -14.52
CA GLU A 86 0.88 -7.46 -14.60
C GLU A 86 0.65 -6.61 -15.84
N THR A 87 -0.36 -6.96 -16.63
CA THR A 87 -0.76 -6.22 -17.83
C THR A 87 -2.04 -5.40 -17.61
N ASN A 88 -2.79 -5.69 -16.54
CA ASN A 88 -3.98 -4.93 -16.20
C ASN A 88 -3.59 -3.55 -15.62
N LYS A 89 -3.75 -2.51 -16.45
CA LYS A 89 -3.46 -1.12 -16.09
C LYS A 89 -4.23 -0.61 -14.87
N GLU A 90 -5.44 -1.10 -14.62
CA GLU A 90 -6.23 -0.71 -13.44
C GLU A 90 -5.65 -1.30 -12.15
N LYS A 91 -5.20 -2.56 -12.19
CA LYS A 91 -4.46 -3.16 -11.06
C LYS A 91 -3.14 -2.44 -10.81
N LEU A 92 -2.37 -2.15 -11.86
CA LEU A 92 -1.14 -1.37 -11.76
C LEU A 92 -1.40 0.03 -11.18
N CYS A 93 -2.50 0.69 -11.58
CA CYS A 93 -2.95 1.95 -10.98
C CYS A 93 -3.22 1.79 -9.48
N SER A 94 -3.91 0.71 -9.07
CA SER A 94 -4.17 0.42 -7.66
C SER A 94 -2.87 0.24 -6.86
N TYR A 95 -1.89 -0.49 -7.40
CA TYR A 95 -0.58 -0.67 -6.77
C TYR A 95 0.18 0.66 -6.66
N LEU A 96 0.16 1.49 -7.72
CA LEU A 96 0.81 2.80 -7.71
C LEU A 96 0.17 3.75 -6.70
N LYS A 97 -1.16 3.74 -6.59
CA LYS A 97 -1.91 4.52 -5.59
C LYS A 97 -1.53 4.13 -4.17
N TYR A 98 -1.49 2.83 -3.89
CA TYR A 98 -1.03 2.33 -2.61
C TYR A 98 0.39 2.83 -2.29
N TRP A 99 1.33 2.62 -3.21
CA TRP A 99 2.72 3.02 -3.05
C TRP A 99 2.88 4.52 -2.79
N ILE A 100 2.26 5.39 -3.59
CA ILE A 100 2.46 6.84 -3.42
C ILE A 100 1.84 7.36 -2.13
N TYR A 101 0.69 6.82 -1.70
CA TYR A 101 0.07 7.20 -0.43
C TYR A 101 0.91 6.74 0.76
N ASP A 102 1.40 5.50 0.73
CA ASP A 102 2.28 4.95 1.76
C ASP A 102 3.58 5.77 1.88
N ARG A 103 4.17 6.18 0.75
CA ARG A 103 5.38 7.03 0.71
C ARG A 103 5.12 8.44 1.21
N LEU A 104 4.07 9.12 0.76
CA LEU A 104 3.74 10.48 1.23
C LEU A 104 3.50 10.52 2.75
N ILE A 105 2.88 9.46 3.31
CA ILE A 105 2.66 9.33 4.76
C ILE A 105 3.98 9.06 5.49
N SER A 106 4.80 8.13 4.97
CA SER A 106 6.12 7.79 5.55
C SER A 106 7.08 8.99 5.58
N GLU A 107 7.06 9.81 4.54
CA GLU A 107 7.82 11.07 4.43
C GLU A 107 7.26 12.21 5.29
N LYS A 108 6.21 11.95 6.09
CA LYS A 108 5.56 12.92 6.98
C LYS A 108 5.22 14.23 6.27
N VAL A 109 4.66 14.11 5.07
CA VAL A 109 4.24 15.25 4.24
C VAL A 109 3.17 16.07 4.98
N THR A 110 3.16 17.39 4.80
CA THR A 110 2.12 18.26 5.34
C THR A 110 0.95 18.35 4.37
N ASP A 111 -0.24 18.73 4.85
CA ASP A 111 -1.42 18.89 3.97
C ASP A 111 -1.16 19.88 2.82
N ASN A 112 -0.41 20.96 3.09
CA ASN A 112 0.01 21.92 2.07
C ASN A 112 0.91 21.28 1.01
N HIS A 113 1.92 20.51 1.42
CA HIS A 113 2.81 19.82 0.48
C HIS A 113 2.08 18.75 -0.33
N PHE A 114 1.17 17.99 0.31
CA PHE A 114 0.29 17.04 -0.38
C PHE A 114 -0.56 17.74 -1.45
N SER A 115 -1.21 18.85 -1.10
CA SER A 115 -2.03 19.63 -2.05
C SER A 115 -1.18 20.14 -3.22
N LYS A 116 0.03 20.65 -2.95
CA LYS A 116 0.95 21.12 -3.99
C LYS A 116 1.43 19.98 -4.90
N PHE A 117 1.65 18.78 -4.37
CA PHE A 117 2.08 17.60 -5.11
C PHE A 117 1.06 17.24 -6.20
N PHE A 118 -0.20 17.02 -5.83
CA PHE A 118 -1.22 16.62 -6.81
C PHE A 118 -1.66 17.79 -7.71
N LYS A 119 -1.67 19.04 -7.22
CA LYS A 119 -1.88 20.21 -8.10
C LYS A 119 -0.80 20.36 -9.17
N LEU A 120 0.45 20.03 -8.85
CA LEU A 120 1.53 20.03 -9.83
C LEU A 120 1.31 18.93 -10.87
N TRP A 121 0.90 17.74 -10.43
CA TRP A 121 0.57 16.64 -11.32
C TRP A 121 -0.59 16.98 -12.26
N ASP A 122 -1.70 17.51 -11.75
CA ASP A 122 -2.86 17.90 -12.55
C ASP A 122 -2.50 18.86 -13.69
N LYS A 123 -1.62 19.84 -13.41
CA LYS A 123 -1.12 20.79 -14.40
C LYS A 123 -0.23 20.15 -15.46
N ARG A 124 0.55 19.13 -15.08
CA ARG A 124 1.55 18.48 -15.95
C ARG A 124 0.97 17.32 -16.75
N LYS A 125 -0.07 16.64 -16.24
CA LYS A 125 -0.68 15.44 -16.84
C LYS A 125 -0.97 15.63 -18.32
N ILE A 126 -1.62 16.73 -18.71
CA ILE A 126 -2.00 17.01 -20.11
C ILE A 126 -0.79 16.96 -21.06
N LYS A 127 0.37 17.46 -20.63
CA LYS A 127 1.59 17.49 -21.46
C LYS A 127 2.44 16.25 -21.31
N LYS A 128 2.49 15.66 -20.11
CA LYS A 128 3.44 14.60 -19.75
C LYS A 128 2.86 13.20 -19.89
N CYS A 129 1.55 13.05 -19.83
CA CYS A 129 0.85 11.79 -20.06
C CYS A 129 -0.65 12.04 -20.33
N SER A 130 -0.98 12.54 -21.52
CA SER A 130 -2.36 12.87 -21.91
C SER A 130 -3.28 11.65 -21.97
N ASN A 131 -2.72 10.47 -22.26
CA ASN A 131 -3.41 9.19 -22.32
C ASN A 131 -3.43 8.43 -20.97
N CYS A 132 -2.75 8.93 -19.93
CA CYS A 132 -2.75 8.26 -18.62
C CYS A 132 -4.14 8.28 -17.97
N ASP A 133 -4.66 7.09 -17.67
CA ASP A 133 -5.88 6.87 -16.90
C ASP A 133 -5.57 6.31 -15.50
N CYS A 134 -5.29 7.17 -14.55
CA CYS A 134 -5.16 6.83 -13.13
C CYS A 134 -5.29 8.13 -12.35
N GLU A 135 -6.52 8.52 -12.06
CA GLU A 135 -6.81 9.84 -11.51
C GLU A 135 -6.67 9.86 -9.99
N PHE A 136 -6.12 10.92 -9.43
CA PHE A 136 -5.92 11.08 -7.98
C PHE A 136 -6.87 12.15 -7.47
N LYS A 137 -8.12 11.77 -7.18
CA LYS A 137 -9.20 12.73 -6.92
C LYS A 137 -9.36 13.14 -5.46
N ILE A 138 -8.76 12.39 -4.55
CA ILE A 138 -8.79 12.70 -3.12
C ILE A 138 -7.89 13.91 -2.84
N LYS A 139 -8.51 15.01 -2.42
CA LYS A 139 -7.81 16.28 -2.15
C LYS A 139 -7.40 16.43 -0.69
N SER A 140 -8.01 15.68 0.22
CA SER A 140 -7.68 15.69 1.64
C SER A 140 -6.63 14.64 1.96
N PHE A 141 -5.50 15.08 2.54
CA PHE A 141 -4.49 14.13 2.96
C PHE A 141 -4.95 13.26 4.14
N SER A 142 -5.87 13.77 4.97
CA SER A 142 -6.52 12.99 6.03
C SER A 142 -7.34 11.84 5.44
N GLU A 143 -8.09 12.10 4.36
CA GLU A 143 -8.82 11.05 3.64
C GLU A 143 -7.86 10.03 3.02
N VAL A 144 -6.74 10.46 2.45
CA VAL A 144 -5.69 9.54 1.95
C VAL A 144 -5.13 8.66 3.06
N LYS A 145 -4.91 9.19 4.27
CA LYS A 145 -4.47 8.38 5.43
C LYS A 145 -5.49 7.30 5.79
N GLN A 146 -6.78 7.61 5.75
CA GLN A 146 -7.83 6.62 5.98
C GLN A 146 -7.91 5.58 4.86
N LEU A 147 -7.81 6.03 3.59
CA LEU A 147 -7.81 5.11 2.44
C LEU A 147 -6.62 4.17 2.50
N LYS A 148 -5.44 4.67 2.88
CA LYS A 148 -4.23 3.87 3.06
C LYS A 148 -4.44 2.77 4.12
N LYS A 149 -5.10 3.06 5.23
CA LYS A 149 -5.46 2.02 6.21
C LYS A 149 -6.36 0.95 5.61
N THR A 150 -7.37 1.34 4.82
CA THR A 150 -8.23 0.36 4.15
C THR A 150 -7.46 -0.50 3.15
N TYR A 151 -6.49 0.07 2.44
CA TYR A 151 -5.55 -0.68 1.62
C TYR A 151 -4.74 -1.67 2.44
N ASP A 152 -4.10 -1.22 3.53
CA ASP A 152 -3.26 -2.10 4.34
C ASP A 152 -4.03 -3.33 4.81
N TYR A 153 -5.25 -3.14 5.33
CA TYR A 153 -6.08 -4.29 5.70
C TYR A 153 -6.45 -5.17 4.50
N SER A 154 -6.72 -4.58 3.34
CA SER A 154 -7.04 -5.35 2.13
C SER A 154 -5.87 -6.20 1.63
N LEU A 155 -4.62 -5.80 1.90
CA LEU A 155 -3.43 -6.64 1.65
C LEU A 155 -3.49 -7.94 2.46
N PHE A 156 -3.74 -7.83 3.78
CA PHE A 156 -3.86 -9.00 4.65
C PHE A 156 -5.08 -9.85 4.27
N LEU A 157 -6.20 -9.22 3.95
CA LEU A 157 -7.40 -9.93 3.53
C LEU A 157 -7.21 -10.69 2.21
N LYS A 158 -6.48 -10.11 1.24
CA LYS A 158 -6.10 -10.78 -0.01
C LYS A 158 -5.33 -12.07 0.26
N GLU A 159 -4.31 -12.02 1.12
CA GLU A 159 -3.40 -13.16 1.34
C GLU A 159 -3.96 -14.23 2.28
N TYR A 160 -4.70 -13.82 3.32
CA TYR A 160 -5.13 -14.72 4.39
C TYR A 160 -6.63 -15.04 4.38
N LYS A 161 -7.41 -14.35 3.54
CA LYS A 161 -8.84 -14.58 3.26
C LYS A 161 -9.81 -14.31 4.40
N ASN A 162 -9.42 -14.44 5.67
CA ASN A 162 -10.27 -14.17 6.84
C ASN A 162 -9.47 -13.67 8.05
N THR A 163 -10.17 -13.05 9.02
CA THR A 163 -9.54 -12.42 10.19
C THR A 163 -8.83 -13.39 11.10
N SER A 164 -9.31 -14.63 11.25
CA SER A 164 -8.62 -15.63 12.09
C SER A 164 -7.20 -15.90 11.58
N LYS A 165 -7.06 -16.14 10.27
CA LYS A 165 -5.76 -16.33 9.63
C LYS A 165 -4.90 -15.08 9.70
N ILE A 166 -5.48 -13.89 9.53
CA ILE A 166 -4.76 -12.61 9.71
C ILE A 166 -4.23 -12.51 11.14
N ASN A 167 -5.08 -12.73 12.14
CA ASN A 167 -4.77 -12.60 13.56
C ASN A 167 -3.63 -13.53 13.97
N ASN A 168 -3.63 -14.78 13.50
CA ASN A 168 -2.55 -15.73 13.76
C ASN A 168 -1.18 -15.21 13.27
N GLN A 169 -1.18 -14.42 12.21
CA GLN A 169 0.05 -13.93 11.56
C GLN A 169 0.55 -12.62 12.17
N ILE A 170 -0.35 -11.82 12.72
CA ILE A 170 -0.02 -10.47 13.18
C ILE A 170 -0.13 -10.27 14.69
N SER A 171 -0.71 -11.21 15.46
CA SER A 171 -1.02 -11.02 16.88
C SER A 171 0.17 -10.61 17.76
N ASN A 172 1.39 -11.00 17.38
CA ASN A 172 2.64 -10.67 18.06
C ASN A 172 3.45 -9.55 17.37
N LYS A 173 2.94 -8.96 16.29
CA LYS A 173 3.61 -7.90 15.54
C LYS A 173 3.24 -6.55 16.14
N LYS A 174 4.20 -5.61 16.18
CA LYS A 174 3.98 -4.24 16.72
C LYS A 174 2.81 -3.52 16.04
N TYR A 175 2.62 -3.77 14.74
CA TYR A 175 1.53 -3.18 13.96
C TYR A 175 0.16 -3.87 14.14
N CYS A 176 0.01 -4.85 15.02
CA CYS A 176 -1.24 -5.58 15.19
C CYS A 176 -2.43 -4.64 15.47
N LYS A 177 -2.29 -3.75 16.46
CA LYS A 177 -3.33 -2.78 16.83
C LYS A 177 -3.65 -1.81 15.70
N TYR A 178 -2.66 -1.50 14.87
CA TYR A 178 -2.86 -0.68 13.69
C TYR A 178 -3.74 -1.40 12.66
N ILE A 179 -3.49 -2.69 12.39
CA ILE A 179 -4.28 -3.48 11.45
C ILE A 179 -5.68 -3.79 12.00
N GLU A 180 -5.82 -3.98 13.31
CA GLU A 180 -7.14 -4.04 13.98
C GLU A 180 -7.94 -2.75 13.71
N ASN A 181 -7.34 -1.57 13.90
CA ASN A 181 -7.99 -0.30 13.58
C ASN A 181 -8.31 -0.17 12.08
N ALA A 182 -7.39 -0.61 11.22
CA ALA A 182 -7.56 -0.61 9.77
C ALA A 182 -8.74 -1.49 9.32
N LYS A 183 -8.93 -2.66 9.94
CA LYS A 183 -10.09 -3.55 9.74
C LYS A 183 -11.39 -2.80 10.01
N ALA A 184 -11.51 -2.15 11.17
CA ALA A 184 -12.73 -1.43 11.54
C ALA A 184 -13.08 -0.31 10.53
N ILE A 185 -12.05 0.41 10.05
CA ILE A 185 -12.21 1.45 9.03
C ILE A 185 -12.63 0.84 7.69
N TYR A 186 -11.99 -0.26 7.27
CA TYR A 186 -12.35 -0.98 6.04
C TYR A 186 -13.82 -1.42 6.06
N SER A 187 -14.27 -2.11 7.10
CA SER A 187 -15.66 -2.58 7.23
C SER A 187 -16.66 -1.43 7.22
N THR A 188 -16.32 -0.31 7.88
CA THR A 188 -17.14 0.91 7.86
C THR A 188 -17.33 1.44 6.44
N TYR A 189 -16.25 1.51 5.64
CA TYR A 189 -16.32 2.00 4.27
C TYR A 189 -16.91 0.99 3.29
N GLU A 190 -16.71 -0.30 3.51
CA GLU A 190 -17.40 -1.35 2.75
C GLU A 190 -18.92 -1.22 2.87
N HIS A 191 -19.44 -0.86 4.05
CA HIS A 191 -20.86 -0.57 4.23
C HIS A 191 -21.24 0.79 3.63
N ARG A 192 -20.53 1.87 4.02
CA ARG A 192 -20.88 3.26 3.65
C ARG A 192 -20.81 3.53 2.15
N CYS A 193 -19.86 2.92 1.44
CA CYS A 193 -19.62 3.17 0.02
C CYS A 193 -20.54 2.37 -0.91
N LYS A 194 -21.51 1.62 -0.37
CA LYS A 194 -22.58 0.98 -1.17
C LYS A 194 -23.55 2.00 -1.77
N THR A 195 -23.79 3.10 -1.06
CA THR A 195 -24.78 4.14 -1.45
C THR A 195 -24.17 5.54 -1.54
N ASN A 196 -22.92 5.71 -1.13
CA ASN A 196 -22.21 6.99 -1.15
C ASN A 196 -21.27 7.09 -2.36
N PHE A 197 -21.38 8.18 -3.11
CA PHE A 197 -20.58 8.44 -4.32
C PHE A 197 -19.52 9.54 -4.13
N SER A 198 -19.08 9.78 -2.90
CA SER A 198 -17.92 10.64 -2.63
C SER A 198 -16.67 10.15 -3.38
N GLU A 199 -15.72 11.05 -3.63
CA GLU A 199 -14.46 10.69 -4.28
C GLU A 199 -13.70 9.62 -3.50
N TYR A 200 -13.77 9.65 -2.16
CA TYR A 200 -13.25 8.56 -1.32
C TYR A 200 -13.89 7.22 -1.68
N CYS A 201 -15.22 7.15 -1.73
CA CYS A 201 -15.93 5.91 -2.01
C CYS A 201 -15.72 5.41 -3.43
N LYS A 202 -15.60 6.31 -4.41
CA LYS A 202 -15.22 5.96 -5.79
C LYS A 202 -13.84 5.30 -5.81
N GLU A 203 -12.87 5.88 -5.11
CA GLU A 203 -11.51 5.35 -5.02
C GLU A 203 -11.46 4.01 -4.29
N PHE A 204 -12.15 3.90 -3.16
CA PHE A 204 -12.26 2.65 -2.40
C PHE A 204 -12.88 1.52 -3.23
N ASN A 205 -14.04 1.77 -3.87
CA ASN A 205 -14.74 0.75 -4.67
C ASN A 205 -13.97 0.36 -5.94
N LYS A 206 -13.23 1.30 -6.55
CA LYS A 206 -12.47 1.05 -7.78
C LYS A 206 -11.15 0.33 -7.53
N TYR A 207 -10.43 0.69 -6.48
CA TYR A 207 -9.04 0.25 -6.31
C TYR A 207 -8.75 -0.55 -5.05
N VAL A 208 -9.48 -0.32 -3.94
CA VAL A 208 -9.25 -1.04 -2.67
C VAL A 208 -10.06 -2.33 -2.61
N LEU A 209 -11.38 -2.24 -2.81
CA LEU A 209 -12.28 -3.39 -2.70
C LEU A 209 -11.94 -4.51 -3.71
N PRO A 210 -11.63 -4.21 -5.00
CA PRO A 210 -11.27 -5.25 -5.95
C PRO A 210 -9.91 -5.89 -5.67
N HIS A 211 -9.02 -5.21 -4.92
CA HIS A 211 -7.67 -5.71 -4.62
C HIS A 211 -7.69 -7.09 -3.96
N VAL A 212 -8.64 -7.32 -3.05
CA VAL A 212 -8.84 -8.60 -2.35
C VAL A 212 -9.04 -9.78 -3.31
N LYS A 213 -9.52 -9.50 -4.52
CA LYS A 213 -9.81 -10.48 -5.57
C LYS A 213 -8.73 -10.57 -6.66
N TYR A 214 -7.70 -9.71 -6.61
CA TYR A 214 -6.64 -9.76 -7.61
C TYR A 214 -5.86 -11.07 -7.49
N LYS A 215 -5.69 -11.74 -8.62
CA LYS A 215 -4.78 -12.88 -8.76
C LYS A 215 -3.42 -12.36 -9.20
N ASP A 216 -2.38 -12.88 -8.58
CA ASP A 216 -0.99 -12.64 -8.98
C ASP A 216 -0.65 -13.60 -10.14
N SER A 217 -0.09 -13.05 -11.20
CA SER A 217 0.18 -13.74 -12.47
C SER A 217 1.36 -14.71 -12.39
N ARG A 218 2.31 -14.47 -11.47
CA ARG A 218 3.42 -15.38 -11.16
C ARG A 218 3.23 -15.88 -9.74
N ILE A 219 2.83 -17.15 -9.62
CA ILE A 219 2.92 -17.88 -8.37
C ILE A 219 4.39 -18.22 -8.18
N TYR A 220 5.04 -17.64 -7.18
CA TYR A 220 6.32 -18.15 -6.72
C TYR A 220 6.07 -19.54 -6.13
N ASN A 221 6.29 -20.58 -6.94
CA ASN A 221 6.17 -21.97 -6.48
C ASN A 221 7.15 -22.16 -5.31
N VAL A 222 6.60 -22.34 -4.12
CA VAL A 222 7.35 -22.86 -2.99
C VAL A 222 6.86 -24.27 -2.78
N VAL A 223 7.78 -25.22 -2.97
CA VAL A 223 7.64 -26.54 -2.38
C VAL A 223 7.73 -26.34 -0.88
N GLN A 224 6.58 -26.17 -0.24
CA GLN A 224 6.42 -26.51 1.16
C GLN A 224 5.75 -27.88 1.14
N GLU A 225 6.52 -28.91 1.47
CA GLU A 225 5.95 -30.17 1.93
C GLU A 225 5.17 -29.88 3.22
N ASP A 226 3.94 -30.39 3.23
CA ASP A 226 2.97 -30.47 4.32
C ASP A 226 2.29 -29.18 4.80
N GLU A 227 1.07 -28.96 4.33
CA GLU A 227 -0.12 -28.97 5.21
C GLU A 227 -1.41 -29.17 4.40
N VAL A 228 -2.10 -30.26 4.73
CA VAL A 228 -3.45 -30.73 4.38
C VAL A 228 -4.26 -29.82 3.43
N THR A 229 -4.56 -30.36 2.25
CA THR A 229 -5.61 -29.88 1.35
C THR A 229 -6.96 -29.83 2.08
N ALA A 230 -7.31 -28.66 2.60
CA ALA A 230 -8.70 -28.33 2.86
C ALA A 230 -9.30 -27.84 1.54
N GLU A 231 -10.24 -28.63 1.04
CA GLU A 231 -11.08 -28.33 -0.12
C GLU A 231 -11.63 -26.89 -0.05
N ASP A 232 -11.75 -26.28 -1.23
CA ASP A 232 -12.41 -25.00 -1.43
C ASP A 232 -13.87 -25.10 -0.95
N GLU A 233 -14.11 -24.78 0.33
CA GLU A 233 -15.47 -24.49 0.79
C GLU A 233 -15.91 -23.15 0.22
N ASP A 234 -16.85 -23.27 -0.71
CA ASP A 234 -17.69 -22.23 -1.25
C ASP A 234 -18.08 -21.17 -0.20
N THR A 235 -17.74 -19.93 -0.54
CA THR A 235 -18.40 -18.67 -0.16
C THR A 235 -19.55 -18.77 0.85
N LYS A 236 -19.26 -18.91 2.15
CA LYS A 236 -20.17 -18.40 3.17
C LYS A 236 -19.98 -16.90 3.29
N LYS A 237 -20.87 -16.18 2.60
CA LYS A 237 -21.17 -14.77 2.84
C LYS A 237 -21.85 -14.68 4.22
N GLY A 238 -21.08 -14.80 5.28
CA GLY A 238 -21.54 -14.80 6.67
C GLY A 238 -20.35 -14.62 7.61
N GLU A 239 -20.30 -13.43 8.22
CA GLU A 239 -19.54 -13.05 9.42
C GLU A 239 -18.04 -13.39 9.48
N ASP A 240 -17.23 -12.35 9.25
CA ASP A 240 -15.89 -12.26 9.84
C ASP A 240 -15.93 -11.29 11.03
N ASP A 241 -16.87 -11.54 11.95
CA ASP A 241 -17.13 -10.75 13.16
C ASP A 241 -16.06 -10.98 14.25
N LEU A 242 -15.07 -11.83 13.98
CA LEU A 242 -13.95 -12.07 14.88
C LEU A 242 -13.10 -10.82 15.02
N ALA A 243 -12.86 -10.37 16.26
CA ALA A 243 -11.92 -9.30 16.54
C ALA A 243 -10.48 -9.78 16.32
N ILE A 244 -9.60 -8.87 15.85
CA ILE A 244 -8.15 -9.10 15.91
C ILE A 244 -7.74 -8.93 17.38
N SER A 245 -7.00 -9.91 17.92
CA SER A 245 -6.56 -9.91 19.31
C SER A 245 -5.04 -9.79 19.37
N CYS A 246 -4.56 -8.61 19.77
CA CYS A 246 -3.15 -8.28 19.81
C CYS A 246 -2.53 -8.58 21.17
N LYS A 247 -1.39 -9.27 21.18
CA LYS A 247 -0.61 -9.45 22.39
C LYS A 247 -0.10 -8.09 22.88
N PRO A 248 -0.05 -7.85 24.21
CA PRO A 248 0.55 -6.64 24.74
C PRO A 248 2.02 -6.58 24.31
N ASP A 249 2.50 -5.37 23.96
CA ASP A 249 3.93 -5.15 23.71
C ASP A 249 4.68 -5.57 24.97
N SER A 250 5.50 -6.62 24.89
CA SER A 250 6.41 -6.94 25.98
C SER A 250 7.47 -5.84 26.01
N THR A 251 7.22 -4.79 26.78
CA THR A 251 8.30 -3.98 27.33
C THR A 251 9.14 -4.93 28.17
N TYR A 252 10.29 -5.35 27.63
CA TYR A 252 11.36 -5.89 28.46
C TYR A 252 11.75 -4.76 29.41
N ASP A 253 11.14 -4.72 30.59
CA ASP A 253 11.74 -4.07 31.73
C ASP A 253 13.02 -4.88 32.01
N ARG A 254 14.16 -4.24 31.78
CA ARG A 254 15.41 -4.66 32.38
C ARG A 254 15.27 -4.34 33.86
N ASP A 255 14.61 -5.23 34.59
CA ASP A 255 14.71 -5.20 36.04
C ASP A 255 16.16 -5.42 36.43
N LEU A 256 16.57 -4.55 37.35
CA LEU A 256 17.83 -4.52 38.07
C LEU A 256 18.10 -5.87 38.75
N GLU A 257 18.98 -6.66 38.15
CA GLU A 257 19.88 -7.59 38.82
C GLU A 257 21.29 -7.07 38.51
N GLU A 258 22.22 -6.81 39.40
CA GLU A 258 22.46 -7.14 40.81
C GLU A 258 23.52 -6.14 41.32
N GLY A 259 23.59 -5.90 42.62
CA GLY A 259 24.72 -5.19 43.20
C GLY A 259 24.61 -4.79 44.67
N ILE A 260 24.05 -5.65 45.53
CA ILE A 260 24.32 -5.56 46.98
C ILE A 260 25.65 -6.28 47.21
N TYR A 261 26.71 -5.53 47.53
CA TYR A 261 27.86 -6.08 48.24
C TYR A 261 27.85 -5.55 49.68
N ILE A 262 27.93 -6.51 50.59
CA ILE A 262 28.06 -6.39 52.05
C ILE A 262 29.36 -5.66 52.40
#